data_AF-V2PZM5-F1
#
_entry.id   AF-V2PZM5-F1
#
_cell.length_a   1.000
_cell.length_b   1.000
_cell.length_c   1.000
_cell.angle_alpha   90.00
_cell.angle_beta   90.00
_cell.angle_gamma   90.00
#
_symmetry.space_group_name_H-M   'P 1'
#
loop_
_entity.id
_entity.type
_entity.pdbx_description
1 polymer ?
#
loop_
_entity_poly.entity_id
_entity_poly.type
_entity_poly.pdbx_seq_one_letter_code
_entity_poly.pdbx_strand_id
1 'polypeptide(L)'
;MKKIFILCLIFLSALSAAYADEQNNKVIDTTTILKELREKERNLNIREADLNAKEARLNAMEQDLLSRESDIKKIRDEVSSQLKSLSEQQNKELDNLVKIYSTSKPKSVANIITTMEIDTAVAIFSRMTPNVAGKLLNELGKSNPEYASKMAERLTYQPVFGDDKRKPQ
;
A
#
# COMPACT_ATOMS: atom_id res chain seq x y z
N MET A 1 -14.16 66.69 81.13
CA MET A 1 -14.85 66.38 79.85
C MET A 1 -13.89 66.05 78.70
N LYS A 2 -12.81 66.81 78.45
CA LYS A 2 -11.86 66.56 77.34
C LYS A 2 -11.17 65.17 77.33
N LYS A 3 -10.85 64.59 78.50
CA LYS A 3 -10.18 63.28 78.59
C LYS A 3 -11.05 62.08 78.19
N ILE A 4 -12.36 62.15 78.43
CA ILE A 4 -13.32 61.09 78.05
C ILE A 4 -13.57 61.11 76.54
N PHE A 5 -13.58 62.31 75.95
CA PHE A 5 -13.73 62.46 74.50
C PHE A 5 -12.55 61.88 73.71
N ILE A 6 -11.33 62.07 74.23
CA ILE A 6 -10.11 61.50 73.63
C ILE A 6 -10.10 59.97 73.74
N LEU A 7 -10.51 59.41 74.89
CA LEU A 7 -10.60 57.96 75.06
C LEU A 7 -11.62 57.33 74.09
N CYS A 8 -12.76 57.99 73.88
CA CYS A 8 -13.79 57.54 72.96
C CYS A 8 -13.34 57.62 71.49
N LEU A 9 -12.59 58.67 71.11
CA LEU A 9 -12.02 58.82 69.76
C LEU A 9 -10.97 57.75 69.45
N ILE A 10 -10.12 57.41 70.43
CA ILE A 10 -9.14 56.33 70.30
C ILE A 10 -9.85 54.99 70.15
N PHE A 11 -10.89 54.74 70.96
CA PHE A 11 -11.67 53.50 70.88
C PHE A 11 -12.42 53.36 69.55
N LEU A 12 -12.97 54.45 69.00
CA LEU A 12 -13.64 54.46 67.70
C LEU A 12 -12.66 54.23 66.54
N SER A 13 -11.44 54.75 66.63
CA SER A 13 -10.38 54.48 65.64
C SER A 13 -9.87 53.04 65.69
N ALA A 14 -9.73 52.46 66.88
CA ALA A 14 -9.29 51.07 67.06
C ALA A 14 -10.35 50.07 66.55
N LEU A 15 -11.63 50.38 66.75
CA LEU A 15 -12.72 49.59 66.22
C LEU A 15 -12.70 49.57 64.69
N SER A 16 -12.52 50.73 64.04
CA SER A 16 -12.41 50.82 62.56
C SER A 16 -11.22 50.05 61.98
N ALA A 17 -10.10 49.98 62.69
CA ALA A 17 -8.91 49.23 62.24
C ALA A 17 -9.15 47.71 62.26
N ALA A 18 -9.84 47.19 63.29
CA ALA A 18 -10.20 45.78 63.38
C ALA A 18 -11.22 45.38 62.30
N TYR A 19 -12.21 46.23 62.00
CA TYR A 19 -13.17 45.99 60.91
C TYR A 19 -12.52 46.04 59.50
N ALA A 20 -11.42 46.79 59.33
CA ALA A 20 -10.71 46.85 58.05
C ALA A 20 -9.84 45.62 57.79
N ASP A 21 -9.31 44.98 58.83
CA ASP A 21 -8.39 43.83 58.71
C ASP A 21 -9.12 42.54 58.27
N GLU A 22 -10.33 42.30 58.77
CA GLU A 22 -11.15 41.13 58.41
C GLU A 22 -11.65 41.16 56.95
N GLN A 23 -11.97 42.35 56.43
CA GLN A 23 -12.39 42.53 55.03
C GLN A 23 -11.20 42.44 54.07
N ASN A 24 -10.00 42.83 54.49
CA ASN A 24 -8.80 42.75 53.68
C ASN A 24 -8.41 41.28 53.41
N ASN A 25 -8.49 40.42 54.43
CA ASN A 25 -8.14 39.00 54.32
C ASN A 25 -9.07 38.22 53.34
N LYS A 26 -10.37 38.50 53.33
CA LYS A 26 -11.36 37.84 52.43
C LYS A 26 -11.27 38.33 50.98
N VAL A 27 -10.87 39.58 50.76
CA VAL A 27 -10.67 40.16 49.42
C VAL A 27 -9.37 39.65 48.77
N ILE A 28 -8.35 39.34 49.57
CA ILE A 28 -7.10 38.75 49.09
C ILE A 28 -7.30 37.31 48.57
N ASP A 29 -8.18 36.52 49.20
CA ASP A 29 -8.47 35.14 48.80
C ASP A 29 -9.24 35.07 47.45
N THR A 30 -10.31 35.85 47.31
CA THR A 30 -11.13 35.87 46.08
C THR A 30 -10.38 36.37 44.84
N THR A 31 -9.50 37.36 45.00
CA THR A 31 -8.67 37.87 43.90
C THR A 31 -7.60 36.88 43.45
N THR A 32 -7.05 36.11 44.39
CA THR A 32 -6.07 35.04 44.10
C THR A 32 -6.75 33.88 43.36
N ILE A 33 -7.89 33.41 43.84
CA ILE A 33 -8.69 32.36 43.18
C ILE A 33 -9.08 32.78 41.74
N LEU A 34 -9.50 34.03 41.55
CA LEU A 34 -9.86 34.54 40.22
C LEU A 34 -8.64 34.59 39.27
N LYS A 35 -7.46 34.91 39.79
CA LYS A 35 -6.22 34.89 39.01
C LYS A 35 -5.86 33.47 38.58
N GLU A 36 -5.91 32.50 39.50
CA GLU A 36 -5.66 31.09 39.19
C GLU A 36 -6.65 30.52 38.18
N LEU A 37 -7.94 30.87 38.29
CA LEU A 37 -8.96 30.46 37.32
C LEU A 37 -8.67 31.02 35.93
N ARG A 38 -8.30 32.30 35.80
CA ARG A 38 -7.92 32.90 34.52
C ARG A 38 -6.66 32.28 33.92
N GLU A 39 -5.69 31.93 34.75
CA GLU A 39 -4.49 31.21 34.30
C GLU A 39 -4.83 29.80 33.80
N LYS A 40 -5.70 29.08 34.52
CA LYS A 40 -6.21 27.77 34.07
C LYS A 40 -6.99 27.89 32.77
N GLU A 41 -7.88 28.86 32.65
CA GLU A 41 -8.65 29.12 31.43
C GLU A 41 -7.73 29.42 30.25
N ARG A 42 -6.73 30.28 30.42
CA ARG A 42 -5.72 30.55 29.40
C ARG A 42 -4.98 29.28 28.98
N ASN A 43 -4.55 28.46 29.95
CA ASN A 43 -3.85 27.21 29.68
C ASN A 43 -4.72 26.19 28.94
N LEU A 44 -6.01 26.12 29.28
CA LEU A 44 -6.98 25.28 28.59
C LEU A 44 -7.19 25.75 27.15
N ASN A 45 -7.37 27.05 26.92
CA ASN A 45 -7.54 27.62 25.59
C ASN A 45 -6.31 27.35 24.69
N ILE A 46 -5.10 27.44 25.24
CA ILE A 46 -3.87 27.10 24.50
C ILE A 46 -3.84 25.61 24.13
N ARG A 47 -4.21 24.73 25.06
CA ARG A 47 -4.27 23.29 24.81
C ARG A 47 -5.34 22.92 23.79
N GLU A 48 -6.50 23.55 23.86
CA GLU A 48 -7.59 23.36 22.92
C GLU A 48 -7.17 23.78 21.51
N ALA A 49 -6.51 24.94 21.37
CA ALA A 49 -5.98 25.38 20.08
C ALA A 49 -4.93 24.40 19.51
N ASP A 50 -4.02 23.88 20.35
CA ASP A 50 -3.03 22.88 19.94
C ASP A 50 -3.67 21.55 19.54
N LEU A 51 -4.68 21.09 20.28
CA LEU A 51 -5.44 19.88 19.95
C LEU A 51 -6.20 20.04 18.64
N ASN A 52 -6.89 21.16 18.42
CA ASN A 52 -7.61 21.44 17.19
C ASN A 52 -6.65 21.49 15.98
N ALA A 53 -5.46 22.07 16.14
CA ALA A 53 -4.44 22.08 15.09
C ALA A 53 -3.91 20.67 14.78
N LYS A 54 -3.71 19.84 15.82
CA LYS A 54 -3.31 18.43 15.66
C LYS A 54 -4.39 17.60 14.97
N GLU A 55 -5.64 17.76 15.36
CA GLU A 55 -6.78 17.07 14.76
C GLU A 55 -6.92 17.43 13.28
N ALA A 56 -6.85 18.72 12.94
CA ALA A 56 -6.89 19.16 11.55
C ALA A 56 -5.74 18.54 10.72
N ARG A 57 -4.53 18.47 11.28
CA ARG A 57 -3.38 17.84 10.63
C ARG A 57 -3.58 16.33 10.45
N LEU A 58 -4.09 15.64 11.47
CA LEU A 58 -4.36 14.20 11.42
C LEU A 58 -5.43 13.88 10.38
N ASN A 59 -6.52 14.65 10.35
CA ASN A 59 -7.58 14.48 9.36
C ASN A 59 -7.05 14.69 7.94
N ALA A 60 -6.21 15.70 7.71
CA ALA A 60 -5.58 15.90 6.41
C ALA A 60 -4.67 14.73 6.00
N MET A 61 -3.90 14.17 6.94
CA MET A 61 -3.07 12.99 6.70
C MET A 61 -3.90 11.74 6.43
N GLU A 62 -5.00 11.54 7.16
CA GLU A 62 -5.91 10.42 6.93
C GLU A 62 -6.52 10.47 5.53
N GLN A 63 -6.98 11.65 5.09
CA GLN A 63 -7.50 11.83 3.73
C GLN A 63 -6.43 11.59 2.66
N ASP A 64 -5.19 12.04 2.87
CA ASP A 64 -4.07 11.76 1.96
C ASP A 64 -3.78 10.25 1.88
N LEU A 65 -3.78 9.55 3.02
CA LEU A 65 -3.58 8.10 3.06
C LEU A 65 -4.70 7.34 2.34
N LEU A 66 -5.97 7.72 2.56
CA LEU A 66 -7.11 7.11 1.87
C LEU A 66 -7.04 7.34 0.34
N SER A 67 -6.61 8.53 -0.09
CA SER A 67 -6.39 8.81 -1.52
C SER A 67 -5.29 7.92 -2.09
N ARG A 68 -4.14 7.82 -1.42
CA ARG A 68 -3.02 6.98 -1.85
C ARG A 68 -3.41 5.50 -1.91
N GLU A 69 -4.17 5.01 -0.94
CA GLU A 69 -4.67 3.64 -0.94
C GLU A 69 -5.56 3.37 -2.16
N SER A 70 -6.46 4.31 -2.47
CA SER A 70 -7.31 4.22 -3.66
C SER A 70 -6.49 4.16 -4.96
N ASP A 71 -5.48 5.03 -5.08
CA ASP A 71 -4.63 5.10 -6.27
C ASP A 71 -3.78 3.84 -6.43
N ILE A 72 -3.20 3.34 -5.35
CA ILE A 72 -2.45 2.06 -5.35
C ILE A 72 -3.35 0.91 -5.80
N LYS A 73 -4.60 0.88 -5.32
CA LYS A 73 -5.56 -0.16 -5.73
C LYS A 73 -5.88 -0.08 -7.22
N LYS A 74 -6.16 1.12 -7.75
CA LYS A 74 -6.40 1.33 -9.19
C LYS A 74 -5.22 0.87 -10.03
N ILE A 75 -4.01 1.28 -9.67
CA ILE A 75 -2.78 0.88 -10.39
C ILE A 75 -2.62 -0.63 -10.36
N ARG A 76 -2.86 -1.29 -9.22
CA ARG A 76 -2.79 -2.75 -9.12
C ARG A 76 -3.79 -3.43 -10.05
N ASP A 77 -5.02 -2.95 -10.08
CA ASP A 77 -6.09 -3.51 -10.90
C ASP A 77 -5.80 -3.30 -12.40
N GLU A 78 -5.30 -2.12 -12.79
CA GLU A 78 -4.85 -1.81 -14.14
C GLU A 78 -3.71 -2.74 -14.58
N VAL A 79 -2.66 -2.87 -13.78
CA VAL A 79 -1.53 -3.78 -14.07
C VAL A 79 -1.98 -5.23 -14.20
N SER A 80 -2.85 -5.69 -13.29
CA SER A 80 -3.43 -7.04 -13.35
C SER A 80 -4.22 -7.25 -14.65
N SER A 81 -5.01 -6.26 -15.07
CA SER A 81 -5.78 -6.32 -16.31
C SER A 81 -4.88 -6.34 -17.56
N GLN A 82 -3.82 -5.53 -17.57
CA GLN A 82 -2.85 -5.49 -18.66
C GLN A 82 -2.06 -6.79 -18.78
N LEU A 83 -1.63 -7.38 -17.65
CA LEU A 83 -0.94 -8.67 -17.64
C LEU A 83 -1.84 -9.80 -18.16
N LYS A 84 -3.11 -9.82 -17.76
CA LYS A 84 -4.10 -10.77 -18.30
C LYS A 84 -4.28 -10.59 -19.79
N SER A 85 -4.47 -9.35 -20.25
CA SER A 85 -4.64 -9.04 -21.67
C SER A 85 -3.41 -9.45 -22.50
N LEU A 86 -2.21 -9.17 -21.99
CA LEU A 86 -0.95 -9.56 -22.64
C LEU A 86 -0.82 -11.08 -22.73
N SER A 87 -1.12 -11.80 -21.64
CA SER A 87 -1.13 -13.27 -21.62
C SER A 87 -2.15 -13.84 -22.61
N GLU A 88 -3.36 -13.29 -22.66
CA GLU A 88 -4.38 -13.69 -23.63
C GLU A 88 -3.96 -13.42 -25.08
N GLN A 89 -3.33 -12.28 -25.36
CA GLN A 89 -2.80 -11.96 -26.68
C GLN A 89 -1.67 -12.92 -27.09
N GLN A 90 -0.71 -13.17 -26.20
CA GLN A 90 0.38 -14.12 -26.44
C GLN A 90 -0.16 -15.55 -26.66
N ASN A 91 -1.16 -15.97 -25.88
CA ASN A 91 -1.82 -17.25 -26.06
C ASN A 91 -2.52 -17.34 -27.41
N LYS A 92 -3.29 -16.31 -27.82
CA LYS A 92 -3.95 -16.27 -29.13
C LYS A 92 -2.95 -16.34 -30.28
N GLU A 93 -1.84 -15.61 -30.19
CA GLU A 93 -0.81 -15.61 -31.22
C GLU A 93 -0.15 -16.99 -31.34
N LEU A 94 0.15 -17.61 -30.20
CA LEU A 94 0.74 -18.93 -30.17
C LEU A 94 -0.25 -20.01 -30.66
N ASP A 95 -1.53 -19.90 -30.32
CA ASP A 95 -2.58 -20.79 -30.81
C ASP A 95 -2.79 -20.64 -32.34
N ASN A 96 -2.66 -19.42 -32.88
CA ASN A 96 -2.66 -19.17 -34.32
C ASN A 96 -1.48 -19.85 -35.02
N LEU A 97 -0.27 -19.72 -34.46
CA LEU A 97 0.93 -20.40 -34.96
C LEU A 97 0.75 -21.92 -34.94
N VAL A 98 0.27 -22.48 -33.82
CA VAL A 98 -0.05 -23.90 -33.69
C VAL A 98 -1.05 -24.33 -34.76
N LYS A 99 -2.10 -23.55 -35.01
CA LYS A 99 -3.10 -23.85 -36.05
C LYS A 99 -2.49 -23.86 -37.45
N ILE A 100 -1.69 -22.86 -37.80
CA ILE A 100 -1.01 -22.76 -39.10
C ILE A 100 -0.09 -23.96 -39.31
N TYR A 101 0.71 -24.31 -38.31
CA TYR A 101 1.62 -25.44 -38.41
C TYR A 101 0.90 -26.78 -38.38
N SER A 102 -0.23 -26.90 -37.68
CA SER A 102 -1.01 -28.13 -37.62
C SER A 102 -1.74 -28.47 -38.92
N THR A 103 -2.10 -27.47 -39.72
CA THR A 103 -2.73 -27.66 -41.04
C THR A 103 -1.70 -27.77 -42.18
N SER A 104 -0.45 -27.41 -41.91
CA SER A 104 0.65 -27.47 -42.86
C SER A 104 1.21 -28.88 -43.03
N LYS A 105 1.95 -29.12 -44.12
CA LYS A 105 2.60 -30.42 -44.38
C LYS A 105 3.68 -30.68 -43.31
N PRO A 106 3.63 -31.81 -42.57
CA PRO A 106 4.56 -32.08 -41.47
C PRO A 106 6.04 -31.97 -41.87
N LYS A 107 6.42 -32.48 -43.04
CA LYS A 107 7.79 -32.38 -43.56
C LYS A 107 8.28 -30.94 -43.74
N SER A 108 7.42 -30.05 -44.21
CA SER A 108 7.75 -28.64 -44.41
C SER A 108 7.91 -27.92 -43.08
N VAL A 109 7.02 -28.20 -42.13
CA VAL A 109 7.06 -27.61 -40.79
C VAL A 109 8.29 -28.10 -40.02
N ALA A 110 8.65 -29.38 -40.14
CA ALA A 110 9.84 -29.95 -39.51
C ALA A 110 11.12 -29.18 -39.90
N ASN A 111 11.27 -28.83 -41.18
CA ASN A 111 12.42 -28.05 -41.66
C ASN A 111 12.46 -26.61 -41.12
N ILE A 112 11.30 -26.02 -40.82
CA ILE A 112 11.23 -24.67 -40.24
C ILE A 112 11.55 -24.76 -38.74
N ILE A 113 10.96 -25.73 -38.03
CA ILE A 113 11.12 -25.89 -36.59
C ILE A 113 12.56 -26.16 -36.18
N THR A 114 13.35 -26.87 -36.99
CA THR A 114 14.78 -27.09 -36.71
C THR A 114 15.61 -25.82 -36.74
N THR A 115 15.10 -24.72 -37.30
CA THR A 115 15.75 -23.40 -37.30
C THR A 115 15.33 -22.53 -36.12
N MET A 116 14.33 -22.97 -35.35
CA MET A 116 13.84 -22.26 -34.18
C MET A 116 14.66 -22.61 -32.94
N GLU A 117 14.56 -21.74 -31.94
CA GLU A 117 15.09 -22.03 -30.61
C GLU A 117 14.25 -23.14 -29.95
N ILE A 118 14.91 -24.01 -29.18
CA ILE A 118 14.34 -25.27 -28.69
C ILE A 118 13.15 -25.04 -27.75
N ASP A 119 13.22 -24.03 -26.87
CA ASP A 119 12.15 -23.74 -25.91
C ASP A 119 10.90 -23.20 -26.64
N THR A 120 11.08 -22.41 -27.69
CA THR A 120 9.98 -21.93 -28.54
C THR A 120 9.30 -23.09 -29.28
N ALA A 121 10.08 -24.02 -29.84
CA ALA A 121 9.55 -25.20 -30.51
C ALA A 121 8.76 -26.10 -29.53
N VAL A 122 9.27 -26.28 -28.31
CA VAL A 122 8.61 -27.05 -27.25
C VAL A 122 7.28 -26.40 -26.84
N ALA A 123 7.25 -25.07 -26.68
CA ALA A 123 6.02 -24.34 -26.38
C ALA A 123 4.93 -24.56 -27.45
N ILE A 124 5.29 -24.52 -28.73
CA ILE A 124 4.38 -24.82 -29.84
C ILE A 124 3.91 -26.27 -29.79
N PHE A 125 4.82 -27.24 -29.62
CA PHE A 125 4.48 -28.66 -29.60
C PHE A 125 3.59 -29.06 -28.43
N SER A 126 3.80 -28.48 -27.25
CA SER A 126 3.00 -28.75 -26.05
C SER A 126 1.52 -28.38 -26.22
N ARG A 127 1.19 -27.53 -27.19
CA ARG A 127 -0.19 -27.12 -27.53
C ARG A 127 -0.75 -27.81 -28.76
N MET A 128 0.06 -28.58 -29.49
CA MET A 128 -0.42 -29.37 -30.63
C MET A 128 -1.20 -30.58 -30.14
N THR A 129 -2.15 -31.06 -30.95
CA THR A 129 -2.80 -32.34 -30.67
C THR A 129 -1.76 -33.49 -30.75
N PRO A 130 -1.87 -34.54 -29.92
CA PRO A 130 -0.87 -35.61 -29.88
C PRO A 130 -0.60 -36.28 -31.25
N ASN A 131 -1.63 -36.39 -32.08
CA ASN A 131 -1.51 -36.96 -33.42
C ASN A 131 -0.67 -36.08 -34.36
N VAL A 132 -0.90 -34.76 -34.36
CA VAL A 132 -0.12 -33.82 -35.18
C VAL A 132 1.32 -33.75 -34.68
N ALA A 133 1.51 -33.63 -33.35
CA ALA A 133 2.82 -33.62 -32.72
C ALA A 133 3.62 -34.88 -33.04
N GLY A 134 3.00 -36.07 -32.96
CA GLY A 134 3.66 -37.34 -33.28
C GLY A 134 4.10 -37.44 -34.74
N LYS A 135 3.27 -37.00 -35.69
CA LYS A 135 3.64 -36.95 -37.12
C LYS A 135 4.80 -35.99 -37.37
N LEU A 136 4.79 -34.83 -36.72
CA LEU A 136 5.83 -33.82 -36.87
C LEU A 136 7.15 -34.25 -36.23
N LEU A 137 7.11 -34.89 -35.06
CA LEU A 137 8.28 -35.46 -34.41
C LEU A 137 8.91 -36.59 -35.25
N ASN A 138 8.10 -37.40 -35.92
CA ASN A 138 8.59 -38.42 -36.85
C ASN A 138 9.37 -37.79 -38.03
N GLU A 139 8.84 -36.70 -38.61
CA GLU A 139 9.54 -35.97 -39.68
C GLU A 139 10.80 -35.24 -39.18
N LEU A 140 10.77 -34.68 -37.97
CA LEU A 140 11.97 -34.13 -37.31
C LEU A 140 13.03 -35.19 -37.08
N GLY A 141 12.65 -36.40 -36.64
CA GLY A 141 13.58 -37.51 -36.47
C GLY A 141 14.25 -37.95 -37.78
N LYS A 142 13.60 -37.73 -38.93
CA LYS A 142 14.19 -37.99 -40.26
C LYS A 142 15.10 -36.86 -40.74
N SER A 143 14.75 -35.61 -40.46
CA SER A 143 15.49 -34.44 -40.97
C SER A 143 16.65 -34.01 -40.06
N ASN A 144 16.45 -34.03 -38.74
CA ASN A 144 17.43 -33.68 -37.72
C ASN A 144 17.22 -34.51 -36.43
N PRO A 145 17.83 -35.71 -36.35
CA PRO A 145 17.67 -36.61 -35.20
C PRO A 145 18.13 -36.01 -33.87
N GLU A 146 19.18 -35.19 -33.87
CA GLU A 146 19.71 -34.57 -32.64
C GLU A 146 18.73 -33.55 -32.08
N TYR A 147 18.16 -32.69 -32.94
CA TYR A 147 17.14 -31.74 -32.54
C TYR A 147 15.88 -32.44 -32.04
N ALA A 148 15.44 -33.51 -32.72
CA ALA A 148 14.28 -34.31 -32.31
C ALA A 148 14.48 -34.97 -30.93
N SER A 149 15.67 -35.48 -30.65
CA SER A 149 16.00 -36.06 -29.33
C SER A 149 15.98 -35.01 -28.22
N LYS A 150 16.63 -33.86 -28.44
CA LYS A 150 16.61 -32.72 -27.50
C LYS A 150 15.19 -32.23 -27.24
N MET A 151 14.37 -32.16 -28.28
CA MET A 151 12.98 -31.75 -28.18
C MET A 151 12.15 -32.76 -27.39
N ALA A 152 12.33 -34.06 -27.64
CA ALA A 152 11.63 -35.12 -26.90
C ALA A 152 12.00 -35.09 -25.40
N GLU A 153 13.28 -34.89 -25.07
CA GLU A 153 13.75 -34.71 -23.69
C GLU A 153 13.12 -33.47 -23.03
N ARG A 154 13.04 -32.36 -23.75
CA ARG A 154 12.40 -31.13 -23.24
C ARG A 154 10.87 -31.18 -23.20
N LEU A 155 10.23 -32.12 -23.89
CA LEU A 155 8.80 -32.35 -23.77
C LEU A 155 8.46 -33.26 -22.58
N THR A 156 9.38 -34.12 -22.16
CA THR A 156 9.23 -34.92 -20.93
C THR A 156 9.58 -34.09 -19.67
N TYR A 157 10.43 -33.07 -19.81
CA TYR A 157 10.65 -32.06 -18.78
C TYR A 157 9.66 -30.91 -18.95
N GLN A 158 8.67 -30.78 -18.07
CA GLN A 158 7.70 -29.68 -18.18
C GLN A 158 8.19 -28.47 -17.37
N PRO A 159 8.78 -27.42 -17.98
CA PRO A 159 8.97 -26.18 -17.25
C PRO A 159 7.59 -25.59 -16.97
N VAL A 160 7.19 -25.61 -15.70
CA VAL A 160 6.10 -24.76 -15.24
C VAL A 160 6.58 -23.33 -15.50
N PHE A 161 5.85 -22.57 -16.33
CA PHE A 161 6.11 -21.15 -16.57
C PHE A 161 6.20 -20.46 -15.20
N GLY A 162 7.43 -20.09 -14.77
CA GLY A 162 7.70 -19.51 -13.46
C GLY A 162 8.78 -20.19 -12.60
N ASP A 163 9.27 -21.38 -12.95
CA ASP A 163 10.34 -22.06 -12.18
C ASP A 163 11.72 -21.94 -12.87
N ASP A 164 12.29 -20.73 -12.87
CA ASP A 164 13.69 -20.43 -13.31
C ASP A 164 14.74 -20.93 -12.28
N LYS A 165 14.38 -21.90 -11.45
CA LYS A 165 15.27 -22.49 -10.45
C LYS A 165 15.17 -23.99 -10.49
N ARG A 166 15.88 -24.59 -11.44
CA ARG A 166 16.65 -25.85 -11.31
C ARG A 166 17.06 -26.34 -12.70
N LYS A 167 18.31 -26.05 -13.08
CA LYS A 167 19.04 -26.90 -14.03
C LYS A 167 19.55 -28.11 -13.23
N PRO A 168 19.36 -29.36 -13.68
CA PRO A 168 20.17 -30.45 -13.15
C PRO A 168 21.63 -30.22 -13.57
N GLN A 169 22.53 -30.41 -12.62
CA GLN A 169 23.98 -30.46 -12.86
C GLN A 169 24.34 -31.69 -13.69
#